data_AF-A0A2N2ZRQ3-F1
#
_entry.id   AF-A0A2N2ZRQ3-F1
#
_cell.length_a   1.000
_cell.length_b   1.000
_cell.length_c   1.000
_cell.angle_alpha   90.00
_cell.angle_beta   90.00
_cell.angle_gamma   90.00
#
_symmetry.space_group_name_H-M   'P 1'
#
loop_
_entity.id
_entity.type
_entity.pdbx_description
1 polymer ?
#
loop_
_entity_poly.entity_id
_entity_poly.type
_entity_poly.pdbx_seq_one_letter_code
_entity_poly.pdbx_strand_id
1 'polypeptide(L)'
;MKQIGLVFFLLLLFQASAFTQTDTVEVNRNVISLFPTKATRINGFCFSLSHNKPRTINGLNIEFPGARFTEYWIYMLSRNIYPERFSTINGMTITFNPIYNKVNGLGIILFVSEIYEFNGVVIGAFNGVKEMKGLQIGLFNSASDGKVVQIGLMNRIESNPKPFKELPLINMRLKKTKQD
;
A
#
# COMPACT_ATOMS: atom_id res chain seq x y z
N MET A 1 -21.51 -23.25 -9.78
CA MET A 1 -21.42 -21.77 -9.72
C MET A 1 -22.07 -21.16 -8.46
N LYS A 2 -23.25 -21.61 -7.99
CA LYS A 2 -23.91 -21.06 -6.78
C LYS A 2 -23.14 -21.27 -5.46
N GLN A 3 -22.44 -22.39 -5.29
CA GLN A 3 -21.69 -22.68 -4.06
C GLN A 3 -20.44 -21.82 -3.86
N ILE A 4 -19.77 -21.44 -4.96
CA ILE A 4 -18.58 -20.55 -4.89
C ILE A 4 -18.98 -19.15 -4.45
N GLY A 5 -20.11 -18.64 -4.95
CA GLY A 5 -20.67 -17.35 -4.52
C GLY A 5 -21.05 -17.34 -3.04
N LEU A 6 -21.61 -18.45 -2.53
CA LEU A 6 -21.95 -18.60 -1.11
C LEU A 6 -20.70 -18.65 -0.22
N VAL A 7 -19.65 -19.36 -0.63
CA VAL A 7 -18.37 -19.40 0.09
C VAL A 7 -17.73 -18.01 0.11
N PHE A 8 -17.75 -17.28 -1.02
CA PHE A 8 -17.24 -15.92 -1.11
C PHE A 8 -18.04 -14.94 -0.22
N PHE A 9 -19.36 -15.09 -0.18
CA PHE A 9 -20.25 -14.31 0.68
C PHE A 9 -20.06 -14.62 2.17
N LEU A 10 -19.88 -15.88 2.54
CA LEU A 10 -19.56 -16.29 3.91
C LEU A 10 -18.18 -15.81 4.35
N LEU A 11 -17.19 -15.80 3.43
CA LEU A 11 -15.88 -15.21 3.68
C LEU A 11 -15.98 -13.70 3.94
N LEU A 12 -16.81 -12.98 3.17
CA LEU A 12 -17.10 -11.55 3.38
C LEU A 12 -17.77 -11.30 4.75
N LEU A 13 -18.73 -12.13 5.15
CA LEU A 13 -19.40 -12.02 6.45
C LEU A 13 -18.46 -12.34 7.63
N PHE A 14 -17.55 -13.31 7.46
CA PHE A 14 -16.51 -13.60 8.46
C PHE A 14 -15.52 -12.44 8.64
N GLN A 15 -15.29 -11.62 7.60
CA GLN A 15 -14.49 -10.40 7.74
C GLN A 15 -15.18 -9.36 8.65
N ALA A 16 -16.50 -9.24 8.57
CA ALA A 16 -17.26 -8.24 9.31
C ALA A 16 -17.33 -8.54 10.82
N SER A 17 -17.25 -9.82 11.22
CA SER A 17 -17.27 -10.22 12.64
C SER A 17 -15.92 -10.07 13.34
N ALA A 18 -14.81 -10.01 12.61
CA ALA A 18 -13.48 -9.75 13.16
C ALA A 18 -13.27 -8.28 13.60
N PHE A 19 -14.31 -7.44 13.50
CA PHE A 19 -14.22 -5.99 13.45
C PHE A 19 -14.50 -5.25 14.77
N THR A 20 -14.80 -5.96 15.86
CA THR A 20 -15.14 -5.31 17.15
C THR A 20 -14.15 -5.67 18.25
N GLN A 21 -12.98 -5.01 18.29
CA GLN A 21 -12.27 -4.82 19.56
C GLN A 21 -11.28 -3.63 19.49
N THR A 22 -11.61 -2.57 20.22
CA THR A 22 -10.76 -1.42 20.51
C THR A 22 -10.07 -1.68 21.84
N ASP A 23 -8.78 -2.04 21.81
CA ASP A 23 -7.84 -1.91 22.93
C ASP A 23 -6.42 -1.91 22.33
N THR A 24 -5.69 -0.82 22.51
CA THR A 24 -4.33 -0.59 21.97
C THR A 24 -3.27 -1.08 22.94
N VAL A 25 -3.30 -2.36 23.30
CA VAL A 25 -2.14 -2.99 23.95
C VAL A 25 -1.08 -3.21 22.88
N GLU A 26 0.15 -2.75 23.12
CA GLU A 26 1.28 -3.00 22.22
C GLU A 26 1.58 -4.50 22.22
N VAL A 27 1.20 -5.18 21.15
CA VAL A 27 1.48 -6.61 20.98
C VAL A 27 2.57 -6.75 19.92
N ASN A 28 3.73 -7.21 20.38
CA ASN A 28 4.90 -7.49 19.55
C ASN A 28 4.92 -8.97 19.14
N ARG A 29 5.13 -9.24 17.85
CA ARG A 29 5.38 -10.59 17.31
C ARG A 29 6.76 -10.61 16.65
N ASN A 30 7.58 -11.61 16.96
CA ASN A 30 9.01 -11.60 16.59
C ASN A 30 9.40 -12.63 15.52
N VAL A 31 8.46 -13.42 14.99
CA VAL A 31 8.81 -14.45 13.98
C VAL A 31 7.74 -14.56 12.90
N ILE A 32 6.55 -15.04 13.24
CA ILE A 32 5.43 -15.22 12.29
C ILE A 32 4.17 -14.62 12.90
N SER A 33 3.39 -13.93 12.08
CA SER A 33 2.06 -13.45 12.44
C SER A 33 1.07 -13.76 11.33
N LEU A 34 0.10 -14.61 11.63
CA LEU A 34 -1.00 -14.96 10.74
C LEU A 34 -2.25 -14.21 11.20
N PHE A 35 -2.87 -13.45 10.30
CA PHE A 35 -4.07 -12.64 10.53
C PHE A 35 -4.02 -11.83 11.85
N PRO A 36 -3.02 -10.95 12.03
CA PRO A 36 -2.85 -10.21 13.27
C PRO A 36 -3.98 -9.19 13.43
N THR A 37 -4.79 -9.30 14.50
CA THR A 37 -5.86 -8.35 14.82
C THR A 37 -5.47 -7.31 15.89
N LYS A 38 -4.46 -7.64 16.72
CA LYS A 38 -3.98 -6.79 17.83
C LYS A 38 -2.50 -6.40 17.71
N ALA A 39 -1.71 -7.09 16.89
CA ALA A 39 -0.29 -6.80 16.76
C ALA A 39 -0.06 -5.40 16.17
N THR A 40 0.70 -4.58 16.90
CA THR A 40 1.13 -3.23 16.50
C THR A 40 2.53 -3.26 15.88
N ARG A 41 3.34 -4.27 16.22
CA ARG A 41 4.65 -4.51 15.63
C ARG A 41 4.85 -6.00 15.31
N ILE A 42 5.36 -6.27 14.12
CA ILE A 42 5.73 -7.60 13.68
C ILE A 42 7.16 -7.52 13.15
N ASN A 43 8.09 -8.26 13.75
CA ASN A 43 9.44 -8.45 13.24
C ASN A 43 9.48 -9.86 12.62
N GLY A 44 9.58 -9.99 11.30
CA GLY A 44 9.57 -11.27 10.61
C GLY A 44 8.49 -11.35 9.53
N PHE A 45 7.78 -12.48 9.48
CA PHE A 45 6.77 -12.76 8.46
C PHE A 45 5.36 -12.36 8.92
N CYS A 46 4.68 -11.55 8.12
CA CYS A 46 3.28 -11.20 8.30
C CYS A 46 2.46 -11.72 7.12
N PHE A 47 1.43 -12.49 7.42
CA PHE A 47 0.43 -12.93 6.46
C PHE A 47 -0.93 -12.47 6.94
N SER A 48 -1.56 -11.53 6.23
CA SER A 48 -2.77 -10.89 6.73
C SER A 48 -3.76 -10.52 5.64
N LEU A 49 -4.99 -10.24 6.07
CA LEU A 49 -5.96 -9.49 5.29
C LEU A 49 -5.80 -8.02 5.63
N SER A 50 -6.05 -7.14 4.65
CA SER A 50 -5.96 -5.69 4.85
C SER A 50 -6.84 -5.22 6.01
N HIS A 51 -6.26 -4.47 6.96
CA HIS A 51 -6.83 -4.22 8.29
C HIS A 51 -6.74 -2.75 8.74
N ASN A 52 -7.68 -2.29 9.55
CA ASN A 52 -7.87 -0.87 9.88
C ASN A 52 -6.96 -0.33 10.99
N LYS A 53 -6.07 -1.16 11.54
CA LYS A 53 -5.15 -0.76 12.62
C LYS A 53 -3.75 -0.48 12.09
N PRO A 54 -3.17 0.71 12.32
CA PRO A 54 -1.78 0.97 11.99
C PRO A 54 -0.85 -0.05 12.66
N ARG A 55 0.17 -0.51 11.93
CA ARG A 55 1.23 -1.37 12.47
C ARG A 55 2.55 -1.15 11.77
N THR A 56 3.63 -1.56 12.43
CA THR A 56 4.96 -1.64 11.85
C THR A 56 5.31 -3.08 11.55
N ILE A 57 5.68 -3.38 10.31
CA ILE A 57 6.15 -4.71 9.90
C ILE A 57 7.61 -4.57 9.47
N ASN A 58 8.51 -5.21 10.21
CA ASN A 58 9.93 -5.28 9.90
C ASN A 58 10.23 -6.68 9.34
N GLY A 59 10.24 -6.86 8.02
CA GLY A 59 10.46 -8.16 7.39
C GLY A 59 9.63 -8.35 6.13
N LEU A 60 9.00 -9.52 5.99
CA LEU A 60 8.20 -9.89 4.82
C LEU A 60 6.71 -9.77 5.15
N ASN A 61 5.98 -8.96 4.39
CA ASN A 61 4.55 -8.80 4.47
C ASN A 61 3.87 -9.39 3.23
N ILE A 62 2.84 -10.21 3.44
CA ILE A 62 1.91 -10.64 2.40
C ILE A 62 0.51 -10.24 2.85
N GLU A 63 -0.07 -9.31 2.11
CA GLU A 63 -1.38 -8.75 2.42
C GLU A 63 -2.37 -9.02 1.28
N PHE A 64 -3.44 -9.74 1.59
CA PHE A 64 -4.56 -9.95 0.69
C PHE A 64 -5.63 -8.88 0.89
N PRO A 65 -6.50 -8.66 -0.12
CA PRO A 65 -7.69 -7.84 0.05
C PRO A 65 -8.47 -8.25 1.31
N GLY A 66 -8.74 -7.29 2.17
CA GLY A 66 -9.50 -7.48 3.41
C GLY A 66 -10.60 -6.42 3.53
N ALA A 67 -11.12 -6.22 4.74
CA ALA A 67 -12.17 -5.21 4.99
C ALA A 67 -11.81 -3.82 4.45
N ARG A 68 -10.53 -3.41 4.57
CA ARG A 68 -10.05 -2.13 4.00
C ARG A 68 -10.16 -2.01 2.50
N PHE A 69 -10.03 -3.11 1.77
CA PHE A 69 -10.22 -3.08 0.33
C PHE A 69 -11.65 -2.67 0.03
N THR A 70 -12.63 -3.36 0.64
CA THR A 70 -14.05 -3.05 0.47
C THR A 70 -14.37 -1.62 0.89
N GLU A 71 -13.84 -1.18 2.03
CA GLU A 71 -14.00 0.20 2.48
C GLU A 71 -13.45 1.19 1.46
N TYR A 72 -12.22 1.02 0.98
CA TYR A 72 -11.60 1.94 0.02
C TYR A 72 -12.46 2.14 -1.22
N TRP A 73 -12.99 1.04 -1.76
CA TRP A 73 -13.92 1.09 -2.89
C TRP A 73 -15.21 1.85 -2.56
N ILE A 74 -15.81 1.62 -1.39
CA ILE A 74 -17.01 2.35 -0.96
C ILE A 74 -16.71 3.85 -0.80
N TYR A 75 -15.58 4.20 -0.19
CA TYR A 75 -15.20 5.60 0.02
C TYR A 75 -14.93 6.31 -1.30
N MET A 76 -14.21 5.67 -2.23
CA MET A 76 -13.95 6.21 -3.57
C MET A 76 -15.26 6.45 -4.34
N LEU A 77 -16.23 5.55 -4.23
CA LEU A 77 -17.57 5.74 -4.80
C LEU A 77 -18.34 6.89 -4.12
N SER A 78 -18.18 7.05 -2.81
CA SER A 78 -18.86 8.10 -2.03
C SER A 78 -18.22 9.49 -2.13
N ARG A 79 -17.06 9.63 -2.78
CA ARG A 79 -16.24 10.86 -2.85
C ARG A 79 -15.88 11.47 -1.49
N ASN A 80 -15.85 10.66 -0.44
CA ASN A 80 -15.45 11.09 0.90
C ASN A 80 -13.95 10.91 1.14
N ILE A 81 -13.41 11.66 2.09
CA ILE A 81 -12.02 11.55 2.53
C ILE A 81 -11.87 10.29 3.41
N TYR A 82 -10.95 9.41 3.04
CA TYR A 82 -10.67 8.18 3.79
C TYR A 82 -9.90 8.52 5.08
N PRO A 83 -10.33 8.09 6.27
CA PRO A 83 -9.59 8.34 7.50
C PRO A 83 -8.26 7.57 7.50
N GLU A 84 -7.16 8.32 7.50
CA GLU A 84 -5.79 7.83 7.32
C GLU A 84 -5.30 6.97 8.50
N ARG A 85 -5.45 5.65 8.39
CA ARG A 85 -4.86 4.68 9.33
C ARG A 85 -3.84 3.81 8.62
N PHE A 86 -2.59 4.16 8.76
CA PHE A 86 -1.57 3.67 7.85
C PHE A 86 -0.48 2.85 8.53
N SER A 87 -0.07 1.76 7.87
CA SER A 87 1.03 0.92 8.33
C SER A 87 2.38 1.42 7.81
N THR A 88 3.44 1.06 8.52
CA THR A 88 4.82 1.20 8.06
C THR A 88 5.41 -0.18 7.79
N ILE A 89 6.06 -0.34 6.64
CA ILE A 89 6.77 -1.58 6.29
C ILE A 89 8.25 -1.26 6.12
N ASN A 90 9.10 -2.02 6.81
CA ASN A 90 10.55 -2.01 6.63
C ASN A 90 10.95 -3.41 6.14
N GLY A 91 11.18 -3.57 4.84
CA GLY A 91 11.49 -4.85 4.23
C GLY A 91 10.74 -5.05 2.92
N MET A 92 10.11 -6.22 2.75
CA MET A 92 9.42 -6.60 1.53
C MET A 92 7.92 -6.68 1.75
N THR A 93 7.11 -6.17 0.81
CA THR A 93 5.65 -6.34 0.83
C THR A 93 5.14 -6.87 -0.50
N ILE A 94 4.23 -7.85 -0.46
CA ILE A 94 3.44 -8.32 -1.59
C ILE A 94 1.99 -8.04 -1.24
N THR A 95 1.31 -7.23 -2.05
CA THR A 95 -0.02 -6.73 -1.70
C THR A 95 -0.85 -6.39 -2.92
N PHE A 96 -2.17 -6.50 -2.78
CA PHE A 96 -3.11 -6.18 -3.85
C PHE A 96 -3.34 -4.69 -4.01
N ASN A 97 -3.74 -4.00 -2.94
CA ASN A 97 -4.04 -2.57 -2.93
C ASN A 97 -3.57 -1.96 -1.60
N PRO A 98 -2.29 -1.57 -1.51
CA PRO A 98 -1.74 -1.07 -0.27
C PRO A 98 -2.16 0.36 -0.01
N ILE A 99 -2.52 0.60 1.24
CA ILE A 99 -2.72 1.92 1.80
C ILE A 99 -1.75 2.05 2.99
N TYR A 100 -0.54 2.55 2.71
CA TYR A 100 0.56 2.60 3.67
C TYR A 100 1.08 4.02 3.86
N ASN A 101 1.59 4.27 5.07
CA ASN A 101 2.21 5.55 5.40
C ASN A 101 3.59 5.58 4.79
N LYS A 102 4.30 4.47 5.00
CA LYS A 102 5.69 4.37 4.64
C LYS A 102 6.07 2.95 4.29
N VAL A 103 6.79 2.80 3.20
CA VAL A 103 7.48 1.56 2.85
C VAL A 103 8.96 1.86 2.65
N ASN A 104 9.82 1.17 3.37
CA ASN A 104 11.27 1.19 3.20
C ASN A 104 11.71 -0.20 2.72
N GLY A 105 12.03 -0.35 1.44
CA GLY A 105 12.48 -1.61 0.86
C GLY A 105 11.81 -1.95 -0.48
N LEU A 106 11.29 -3.17 -0.62
CA LEU A 106 10.74 -3.70 -1.87
C LEU A 106 9.22 -3.87 -1.78
N GLY A 107 8.49 -3.33 -2.75
CA GLY A 107 7.04 -3.50 -2.86
C GLY A 107 6.67 -4.18 -4.17
N ILE A 108 5.94 -5.29 -4.10
CA ILE A 108 5.26 -5.92 -5.23
C ILE A 108 3.76 -5.62 -5.07
N ILE A 109 3.23 -4.79 -5.96
CA ILE A 109 1.88 -4.23 -5.88
C ILE A 109 1.09 -4.72 -7.09
N LEU A 110 0.01 -5.45 -6.86
CA LEU A 110 -0.72 -6.09 -7.97
C LEU A 110 -1.71 -5.14 -8.67
N PHE A 111 -2.31 -4.18 -7.94
CA PHE A 111 -3.27 -3.22 -8.50
C PHE A 111 -2.86 -1.77 -8.21
N VAL A 112 -3.71 -1.01 -7.52
CA VAL A 112 -3.57 0.42 -7.26
C VAL A 112 -2.92 0.60 -5.90
N SER A 113 -1.95 1.49 -5.79
CA SER A 113 -1.38 1.88 -4.51
C SER A 113 -1.66 3.32 -4.16
N GLU A 114 -1.91 3.56 -2.87
CA GLU A 114 -1.79 4.87 -2.25
C GLU A 114 -0.78 4.76 -1.11
N ILE A 115 0.47 5.09 -1.41
CA ILE A 115 1.56 5.08 -0.44
C ILE A 115 2.05 6.51 -0.25
N TYR A 116 2.12 6.97 0.99
CA TYR A 116 2.53 8.35 1.28
C TYR A 116 4.03 8.52 1.06
N GLU A 117 4.84 7.70 1.70
CA GLU A 117 6.30 7.67 1.52
C GLU A 117 6.76 6.30 1.04
N PHE A 118 7.52 6.25 -0.04
CA PHE A 118 8.17 5.01 -0.46
C PHE A 118 9.66 5.24 -0.68
N ASN A 119 10.50 4.50 0.04
CA ASN A 119 11.95 4.52 -0.07
C ASN A 119 12.44 3.14 -0.52
N GLY A 120 12.76 2.98 -1.79
CA GLY A 120 13.27 1.73 -2.36
C GLY A 120 12.73 1.45 -3.75
N VAL A 121 12.32 0.19 -3.99
CA VAL A 121 11.85 -0.28 -5.30
C VAL A 121 10.39 -0.71 -5.19
N VAL A 122 9.55 -0.21 -6.08
CA VAL A 122 8.16 -0.66 -6.23
C VAL A 122 7.95 -1.20 -7.63
N ILE A 123 7.35 -2.39 -7.71
CA ILE A 123 7.01 -3.09 -8.94
C ILE A 123 5.52 -3.38 -8.93
N GLY A 124 4.79 -2.94 -9.95
CA GLY A 124 3.35 -3.13 -10.01
C GLY A 124 2.70 -2.60 -11.26
N ALA A 125 1.43 -2.95 -11.50
CA ALA A 125 0.73 -2.46 -12.68
C ALA A 125 0.46 -0.94 -12.59
N PHE A 126 0.00 -0.46 -11.43
CA PHE A 126 -0.36 0.94 -11.18
C PHE A 126 0.29 1.43 -9.88
N ASN A 127 1.43 2.10 -10.00
CA ASN A 127 2.20 2.57 -8.85
C ASN A 127 1.87 4.04 -8.56
N GLY A 128 1.03 4.30 -7.56
CA GLY A 128 0.77 5.63 -7.01
C GLY A 128 1.51 5.83 -5.68
N VAL A 129 2.44 6.79 -5.64
CA VAL A 129 3.20 7.15 -4.43
C VAL A 129 3.24 8.66 -4.30
N LYS A 130 2.89 9.23 -3.14
CA LYS A 130 2.95 10.69 -2.96
C LYS A 130 4.39 11.19 -2.96
N GLU A 131 5.24 10.60 -2.13
CA GLU A 131 6.66 10.94 -1.97
C GLU A 131 7.54 9.72 -2.27
N MET A 132 8.12 9.68 -3.47
CA MET A 132 8.91 8.53 -3.93
C MET A 132 10.42 8.80 -3.88
N LYS A 133 11.19 7.91 -3.25
CA LYS A 133 12.65 7.89 -3.30
C LYS A 133 13.13 6.52 -3.77
N GLY A 134 13.63 6.44 -5.01
CA GLY A 134 14.13 5.21 -5.60
C GLY A 134 13.53 4.92 -6.97
N LEU A 135 13.07 3.69 -7.19
CA LEU A 135 12.67 3.18 -8.51
C LEU A 135 11.22 2.69 -8.52
N GLN A 136 10.42 3.17 -9.47
CA GLN A 136 9.10 2.62 -9.79
C GLN A 136 9.17 1.87 -11.12
N ILE A 137 8.70 0.64 -11.15
CA ILE A 137 8.60 -0.18 -12.36
C ILE A 137 7.14 -0.61 -12.52
N GLY A 138 6.51 -0.27 -13.63
CA GLY A 138 5.10 -0.60 -13.82
C GLY A 138 4.54 -0.26 -15.18
N LEU A 139 3.26 -0.54 -15.41
CA LEU A 139 2.60 -0.07 -16.63
C LEU A 139 2.34 1.44 -16.51
N PHE A 140 1.83 1.85 -15.36
CA PHE A 140 1.52 3.24 -15.04
C PHE A 140 2.17 3.62 -13.72
N ASN A 141 3.06 4.62 -13.76
CA ASN A 141 3.71 5.15 -12.57
C ASN A 141 3.27 6.60 -12.34
N SER A 142 2.99 6.93 -11.08
CA SER A 142 2.65 8.28 -10.64
C SER A 142 3.37 8.59 -9.33
N ALA A 143 4.04 9.74 -9.29
CA ALA A 143 4.56 10.32 -8.07
C ALA A 143 4.22 11.81 -7.96
N SER A 144 3.87 12.30 -6.78
CA SER A 144 3.68 13.75 -6.59
C SER A 144 5.04 14.45 -6.53
N ASP A 145 5.93 13.98 -5.67
CA ASP A 145 7.27 14.53 -5.45
C ASP A 145 8.30 13.42 -5.14
N GLY A 146 9.57 13.79 -5.14
CA GLY A 146 10.66 12.98 -4.62
C GLY A 146 11.89 12.88 -5.51
N LYS A 147 12.72 11.87 -5.21
CA LYS A 147 13.94 11.51 -5.96
C LYS A 147 13.73 10.16 -6.61
N VAL A 148 13.14 10.14 -7.79
CA VAL A 148 12.58 8.94 -8.40
C VAL A 148 13.05 8.74 -9.83
N VAL A 149 13.26 7.49 -10.20
CA VAL A 149 13.27 7.02 -11.59
C VAL A 149 12.03 6.15 -11.79
N GLN A 150 11.29 6.38 -12.87
CA GLN A 150 10.10 5.63 -13.23
C GLN A 150 10.35 4.93 -14.57
N ILE A 151 10.02 3.65 -14.66
CA ILE A 151 10.09 2.86 -15.88
C ILE A 151 8.72 2.24 -16.12
N GLY A 152 8.10 2.55 -17.27
CA GLY A 152 6.75 2.09 -17.58
C GLY A 152 6.15 2.68 -18.84
N LEU A 153 4.97 2.19 -19.25
CA LEU A 153 4.29 2.70 -20.44
C LEU A 153 3.94 4.18 -20.30
N MET A 154 3.50 4.60 -19.13
CA MET A 154 3.22 6.00 -18.79
C MET A 154 3.76 6.35 -17.40
N ASN A 155 4.50 7.45 -17.31
CA ASN A 155 5.19 7.87 -16.10
C ASN A 155 4.90 9.35 -15.80
N ARG A 156 4.27 9.61 -14.65
CA ARG A 156 3.87 10.95 -14.20
C ARG A 156 4.61 11.36 -12.93
N ILE A 157 5.22 12.54 -12.95
CA ILE A 157 5.84 13.19 -11.78
C ILE A 157 5.24 14.59 -11.65
N GLU A 158 4.33 14.82 -10.70
CA GLU A 158 3.53 16.06 -10.64
C GLU A 158 4.36 17.33 -10.46
N SER A 159 5.45 17.20 -9.70
CA SER A 159 6.43 18.25 -9.40
C SER A 159 7.39 18.54 -10.56
N ASN A 160 7.39 17.76 -11.64
CA ASN A 160 8.11 18.13 -12.85
C ASN A 160 7.35 19.22 -13.62
N PRO A 161 8.06 20.19 -14.22
CA PRO A 161 7.45 21.15 -15.12
C PRO A 161 6.94 20.45 -16.40
N LYS A 162 5.94 21.04 -17.07
CA LYS A 162 5.57 20.61 -18.42
C LYS A 162 6.75 20.90 -19.38
N PRO A 163 7.07 20.02 -20.35
CA PRO A 163 6.38 18.78 -20.70
C PRO A 163 6.80 17.55 -19.88
N PHE A 164 7.88 17.62 -19.09
CA PHE A 164 8.47 16.49 -18.34
C PHE A 164 7.60 15.95 -17.18
N LYS A 165 6.44 16.56 -16.93
CA LYS A 165 5.43 16.06 -15.99
C LYS A 165 4.99 14.64 -16.35
N GLU A 166 4.86 14.34 -17.64
CA GLU A 166 4.40 13.05 -18.14
C GLU A 166 5.28 12.62 -19.30
N LEU A 167 5.90 11.44 -19.19
CA LEU A 167 6.74 10.86 -20.23
C LEU A 167 6.45 9.37 -20.39
N PRO A 168 6.47 8.84 -21.62
CA PRO A 168 6.42 7.40 -21.85
C PRO A 168 7.77 6.76 -21.54
N LEU A 169 7.77 5.45 -21.31
CA LEU A 169 8.94 4.58 -21.10
C LEU A 169 9.78 4.91 -19.86
N ILE A 170 10.33 6.11 -19.74
CA ILE A 170 11.17 6.57 -18.64
C ILE A 170 10.81 8.00 -18.26
N ASN A 171 10.66 8.27 -16.96
CA ASN A 171 10.65 9.61 -16.38
C ASN A 171 11.54 9.63 -15.14
N MET A 172 12.09 10.79 -14.78
CA MET A 172 12.93 10.88 -13.59
C MET A 172 12.91 12.27 -12.98
N ARG A 173 13.24 12.31 -11.69
CA ARG A 173 13.52 13.53 -10.94
C ARG A 173 14.57 13.23 -9.88
N LEU A 174 15.65 14.01 -9.89
CA LEU A 174 16.82 13.76 -9.02
C LEU A 174 16.88 14.67 -7.78
N LYS A 175 15.97 15.65 -7.69
CA LYS A 175 15.91 16.63 -6.60
C LYS A 175 14.48 16.74 -6.10
N LYS A 176 14.30 16.74 -4.77
CA LYS A 176 13.01 17.00 -4.13
C LYS A 176 12.73 18.51 -4.18
N THR A 177 11.46 18.91 -4.26
CA THR A 177 11.09 20.32 -4.07
C THR A 177 11.49 20.71 -2.64
N LYS A 178 12.13 21.87 -2.47
CA LYS A 178 12.30 22.42 -1.12
C LYS A 178 10.90 22.75 -0.59
N GLN A 179 10.56 22.21 0.58
CA GLN A 179 9.47 22.79 1.36
C GLN A 179 10.08 24.03 2.02
N ASP A 180 9.62 25.20 1.59
CA ASP A 180 9.86 26.47 2.29
C ASP A 180 9.04 26.53 3.58
#